data_AF-A0A917E6X0-F1
#
_entry.id   AF-A0A917E6X0-F1
#
_cell.length_a   1.000
_cell.length_b   1.000
_cell.length_c   1.000
_cell.angle_alpha   90.00
_cell.angle_beta   90.00
_cell.angle_gamma   90.00
#
_symmetry.space_group_name_H-M   'P 1'
#
loop_
_entity.id
_entity.type
_entity.pdbx_description
1 polymer ?
#
loop_
_entity_poly.entity_id
_entity_poly.type
_entity_poly.pdbx_seq_one_letter_code
_entity_poly.pdbx_strand_id
1 'polypeptide(L)'
;MQTRRAQKPITIRSDRAASRLALLTRDGRSQAQVIEEALEAMPVPALPDERAERLARIDAILDQLRQRTDIPSMAEFDAREYDERGNPR
;
A
#
# COMPACT_ATOMS: atom_id res chain seq x y z
N MET A 1 -24.92 16.05 -29.02
CA MET A 1 -25.09 16.67 -27.68
C MET A 1 -24.33 15.83 -26.67
N GLN A 2 -23.24 16.36 -26.12
CA GLN A 2 -22.45 15.67 -25.10
C GLN A 2 -23.29 15.59 -23.82
N THR A 3 -23.64 14.38 -23.39
CA THR A 3 -24.39 14.14 -22.16
C THR A 3 -23.59 14.70 -20.98
N ARG A 4 -24.10 15.75 -20.33
CA ARG A 4 -23.52 16.25 -19.07
C ARG A 4 -23.60 15.09 -18.08
N ARG A 5 -22.45 14.48 -17.76
CA ARG A 5 -22.35 13.44 -16.73
C ARG A 5 -22.88 14.07 -15.44
N ALA A 6 -23.98 13.53 -14.92
CA ALA A 6 -24.56 14.04 -13.67
C ALA A 6 -23.54 13.83 -12.54
N GLN A 7 -22.98 14.92 -12.05
CA GLN A 7 -22.01 14.91 -10.96
C GLN A 7 -22.73 14.44 -9.69
N LYS A 8 -22.13 13.48 -8.97
CA LYS A 8 -22.68 13.03 -7.68
C LYS A 8 -22.55 14.18 -6.67
N PRO A 9 -23.62 14.55 -5.96
CA PRO A 9 -23.55 15.63 -4.97
C PRO A 9 -22.65 15.24 -3.80
N ILE A 10 -21.66 16.08 -3.50
CA ILE A 10 -20.84 15.95 -2.28
C ILE A 10 -21.52 16.78 -1.19
N THR A 11 -21.92 16.14 -0.09
CA THR A 11 -22.53 16.85 1.05
C THR A 11 -21.46 17.21 2.08
N ILE A 12 -21.27 18.50 2.34
CA ILE A 12 -20.37 19.00 3.39
C ILE A 12 -21.18 19.20 4.66
N ARG A 13 -20.92 18.38 5.69
CA ARG A 13 -21.62 18.45 6.98
C ARG A 13 -21.03 19.49 7.96
N SER A 14 -19.87 20.04 7.66
CA SER A 14 -19.20 21.02 8.52
C SER A 14 -19.55 22.45 8.12
N ASP A 15 -20.16 23.20 9.04
CA ASP A 15 -20.52 24.61 8.83
C ASP A 15 -19.32 25.48 8.48
N ARG A 16 -18.17 25.20 9.11
CA ARG A 16 -16.89 25.87 8.82
C ARG A 16 -16.44 25.60 7.39
N ALA A 17 -16.51 24.35 6.94
CA ALA A 17 -16.12 23.99 5.58
C ALA A 17 -17.08 24.58 4.54
N ALA A 18 -18.39 24.57 4.81
CA ALA A 18 -19.40 25.18 3.96
C ALA A 18 -19.18 26.68 3.80
N SER A 19 -18.93 27.39 4.90
CA SER A 19 -18.65 28.83 4.90
C SER A 19 -17.40 29.17 4.08
N ARG A 20 -16.35 28.36 4.21
CA ARG A 20 -15.10 28.58 3.46
C ARG A 20 -15.26 28.27 1.97
N LEU A 21 -16.01 27.23 1.63
CA LEU A 21 -16.31 26.92 0.24
C LEU A 21 -17.13 28.04 -0.42
N ALA A 22 -18.12 28.59 0.27
CA ALA A 22 -18.92 29.72 -0.23
C ALA A 22 -18.05 30.95 -0.57
N LEU A 23 -17.04 31.25 0.25
CA LEU A 23 -16.08 32.32 -0.03
C LEU A 23 -15.22 32.02 -1.26
N LEU A 24 -14.76 30.78 -1.42
CA LEU A 24 -13.90 30.38 -2.54
C LEU A 24 -14.64 30.38 -3.89
N THR A 25 -15.95 30.16 -3.87
CA THR A 25 -16.81 30.17 -5.07
C THR A 25 -17.36 31.55 -5.44
N ARG A 26 -17.05 32.60 -4.67
CA ARG A 26 -17.64 33.95 -4.84
C ARG A 26 -17.40 34.55 -6.22
N ASP A 27 -16.28 34.22 -6.85
CA ASP A 27 -15.85 34.78 -8.14
C ASP A 27 -16.46 34.03 -9.36
N GLY A 28 -17.52 33.25 -9.14
CA GLY A 28 -18.22 32.49 -10.19
C GLY A 28 -17.63 31.11 -10.46
N ARG A 29 -16.61 30.69 -9.72
CA ARG A 29 -16.09 29.31 -9.77
C ARG A 29 -17.11 28.32 -9.20
N SER A 30 -17.21 27.16 -9.83
CA SER A 30 -18.06 26.09 -9.31
C SER A 30 -17.43 25.45 -8.07
N GLN A 31 -18.26 24.91 -7.17
CA GLN A 31 -17.79 24.15 -6.01
C GLN A 31 -16.91 22.97 -6.43
N ALA A 32 -17.27 22.28 -7.51
CA ALA A 32 -16.51 21.17 -8.07
C ALA A 32 -15.10 21.59 -8.46
N GLN A 33 -14.97 22.68 -9.23
CA GLN A 33 -13.68 23.22 -9.63
C GLN A 33 -12.80 23.56 -8.42
N VAL A 34 -13.36 24.22 -7.40
CA VAL A 34 -12.60 24.58 -6.19
C VAL A 34 -12.12 23.33 -5.44
N ILE A 35 -12.94 22.28 -5.36
CA ILE A 35 -12.59 21.02 -4.69
C ILE A 35 -11.53 20.26 -5.50
N GLU A 36 -11.66 20.18 -6.82
CA GLU A 36 -10.71 19.51 -7.71
C GLU A 36 -9.34 20.20 -7.66
N GLU A 37 -9.29 21.53 -7.84
CA GLU A 37 -8.06 22.32 -7.70
C GLU A 37 -7.39 22.11 -6.32
N ALA A 38 -8.19 22.08 -5.26
CA ALA A 38 -7.68 21.84 -3.92
C ALA A 38 -7.12 20.43 -3.76
N LEU A 39 -7.76 19.40 -4.32
CA LEU A 39 -7.29 18.01 -4.28
C LEU A 39 -6.04 17.80 -5.13
N GLU A 40 -5.95 18.44 -6.29
CA GLU A 40 -4.75 18.39 -7.16
C GLU A 40 -3.54 19.04 -6.51
N ALA A 41 -3.74 20.11 -5.73
CA ALA A 41 -2.68 20.77 -4.99
C ALA A 41 -2.22 20.00 -3.73
N MET A 42 -2.96 18.97 -3.29
CA MET A 42 -2.56 18.18 -2.14
C MET A 42 -1.41 17.25 -2.52
N PRO A 43 -0.32 17.20 -1.73
CA PRO A 43 0.68 16.18 -1.92
C PRO A 43 0.04 14.80 -1.71
N VAL A 44 0.17 13.92 -2.70
CA VAL A 44 -0.24 12.53 -2.53
C VAL A 44 0.72 11.92 -1.50
N PRO A 45 0.22 11.40 -0.36
CA PRO A 45 1.08 10.73 0.59
C PRO A 45 1.78 9.57 -0.13
N ALA A 46 3.09 9.46 0.06
CA ALA A 46 3.83 8.31 -0.43
C ALA A 46 3.16 7.06 0.15
N LEU A 47 2.61 6.22 -0.73
CA LEU A 47 2.16 4.91 -0.30
C LEU A 47 3.39 4.15 0.21
N PRO A 48 3.27 3.39 1.31
CA PRO A 48 4.33 2.50 1.72
C PRO A 48 4.71 1.62 0.52
N ASP A 49 6.01 1.48 0.27
CA ASP A 49 6.47 0.56 -0.76
C ASP A 49 6.28 -0.87 -0.22
N GLU A 50 5.06 -1.40 -0.40
CA GLU A 50 4.66 -2.74 0.05
C GLU A 50 5.63 -3.82 -0.47
N ARG A 51 6.24 -3.60 -1.64
CA ARG A 51 7.24 -4.50 -2.21
C ARG A 51 8.55 -4.42 -1.42
N ALA A 52 9.04 -3.23 -1.11
CA ALA A 52 10.24 -3.06 -0.29
C ALA A 52 10.02 -3.62 1.13
N GLU A 53 8.87 -3.37 1.75
CA GLU A 53 8.53 -3.92 3.07
C GLU A 53 8.46 -5.45 3.06
N ARG A 54 7.87 -6.03 2.01
CA ARG A 54 7.82 -7.48 1.83
C ARG A 54 9.21 -8.08 1.66
N LEU A 55 10.08 -7.46 0.87
CA LEU A 55 11.47 -7.91 0.69
C LEU A 55 12.26 -7.83 2.00
N ALA A 56 12.16 -6.71 2.71
CA ALA A 56 12.81 -6.55 4.01
C ALA A 56 12.39 -7.63 5.02
N ARG A 57 11.11 -8.03 5.00
CA ARG A 57 10.61 -9.12 5.84
C ARG A 57 11.20 -10.48 5.46
N ILE A 58 11.33 -10.76 4.16
CA ILE A 58 11.94 -12.00 3.65
C ILE A 58 13.42 -12.04 4.05
N ASP A 59 14.15 -10.94 3.85
CA ASP A 59 15.57 -10.85 4.17
C ASP A 59 15.82 -11.06 5.66
N ALA A 60 14.99 -10.47 6.54
CA ALA A 60 15.08 -10.68 7.98
C ALA A 60 14.90 -12.17 8.38
N ILE A 61 13.98 -12.89 7.73
CA ILE A 61 13.79 -14.33 7.96
C ILE A 61 15.00 -15.12 7.47
N LEU A 62 15.54 -14.79 6.30
CA LEU A 62 16.71 -15.46 5.74
C LEU A 62 17.95 -15.25 6.63
N ASP A 63 18.14 -14.05 7.16
CA ASP A 63 19.26 -13.76 8.06
C ASP A 63 19.12 -14.49 9.41
N GLN A 64 17.90 -14.59 9.95
CA GLN A 64 17.65 -15.44 11.12
C GLN A 64 17.97 -16.91 10.85
N LEU A 65 17.59 -17.43 9.67
CA LEU A 65 17.89 -18.81 9.29
C LEU A 65 19.39 -19.05 9.07
N ARG A 66 20.14 -18.08 8.54
CA ARG A 66 21.59 -18.18 8.39
C ARG A 66 22.35 -18.25 9.72
N GLN A 67 21.82 -17.62 10.76
CA GLN A 67 22.42 -17.65 12.10
C GLN A 67 22.11 -18.94 12.86
N ARG A 68 21.17 -19.75 12.37
CA ARG A 68 20.81 -21.03 12.99
C ARG A 68 21.84 -22.10 12.63
N THR A 69 22.60 -22.51 13.63
CA THR A 69 23.58 -23.60 13.53
C THR A 69 22.96 -24.98 13.81
N ASP A 70 21.68 -25.03 14.18
CA ASP A 70 20.95 -26.26 14.54
C ASP A 70 20.22 -26.91 13.36
N ILE A 71 20.21 -26.25 12.20
CA ILE A 71 19.61 -26.77 10.97
C ILE A 71 20.67 -27.59 10.24
N PRO A 72 20.48 -28.91 10.06
CA PRO A 72 21.42 -29.73 9.31
C PRO A 72 21.48 -29.29 7.84
N SER A 73 22.66 -29.36 7.26
CA SER A 73 22.82 -29.29 5.81
C SER A 73 22.03 -30.41 5.13
N MET A 74 21.74 -30.24 3.83
CA MET A 74 21.04 -31.28 3.07
C MET A 74 21.76 -32.63 3.13
N ALA A 75 23.10 -32.62 3.04
CA ALA A 75 23.90 -33.84 3.14
C ALA A 75 23.81 -34.51 4.52
N GLU A 76 23.74 -33.74 5.61
CA GLU A 76 23.58 -34.27 6.96
C GLU A 76 22.17 -34.82 7.20
N PHE A 77 21.15 -34.16 6.63
CA PHE A 77 19.78 -34.66 6.64
C PHE A 77 19.68 -35.98 5.86
N ASP A 78 20.23 -36.02 4.65
CA ASP A 78 20.18 -37.19 3.79
C ASP A 78 20.88 -38.40 4.42
N ALA A 79 22.06 -38.19 5.02
CA ALA A 79 22.77 -39.25 5.72
C ALA A 79 22.03 -39.79 6.95
N ARG A 80 21.18 -38.96 7.58
CA ARG A 80 20.38 -39.33 8.75
C ARG A 80 19.10 -40.08 8.35
N GLU A 81 18.37 -39.57 7.37
CA GLU A 81 17.04 -40.07 7.01
C GLU A 81 17.06 -41.16 5.94
N TYR A 82 18.09 -41.21 5.09
CA TYR A 82 18.15 -42.13 3.95
C TYR A 82 19.36 -43.07 3.99
N ASP A 83 19.17 -44.29 3.48
CA ASP A 83 20.25 -45.26 3.28
C ASP A 83 21.06 -44.95 2.02
N GLU A 84 22.14 -45.70 1.77
CA GLU A 84 23.00 -45.52 0.60
C GLU A 84 22.28 -45.76 -0.74
N ARG A 85 21.07 -46.31 -0.71
CA ARG A 85 20.22 -46.55 -1.89
C ARG A 85 19.11 -45.51 -2.01
N GLY A 86 19.07 -44.51 -1.14
CA GLY A 86 18.06 -43.45 -1.11
C GLY A 86 16.71 -43.88 -0.53
N ASN A 87 16.63 -45.02 0.17
CA ASN A 87 15.41 -45.42 0.88
C ASN A 87 15.39 -44.81 2.29
N PRO A 88 14.21 -44.46 2.83
CA PRO A 88 14.11 -44.06 4.23
C PRO A 88 14.65 -45.16 5.14
N ARG A 89 15.46 -44.77 6.14
CA ARG A 89 15.98 -45.67 7.17
C ARG A 89 14.94 -46.03 8.21
#